data_AF-A0A8B9CRZ9-F1
#
_entry.id   AF-A0A8B9CRZ9-F1
#
_cell.length_a   1.000
_cell.length_b   1.000
_cell.length_c   1.000
_cell.angle_alpha   90.00
_cell.angle_beta   90.00
_cell.angle_gamma   90.00
#
_symmetry.space_group_name_H-M   'P 1'
#
loop_
_entity.id
_entity.type
_entity.pdbx_description
1 polymer ?
#
loop_
_entity_poly.entity_id
_entity_poly.type
_entity_poly.pdbx_seq_one_letter_code
_entity_poly.pdbx_strand_id
1 'polypeptide(L)'
;QDLKSSNQRDEIAAARASLKENSSLLHSICSACLEHSDVASLTASKDSICSEIQNALNVISNASQGVGNKTGQPSSHKATLGSALDELEHLIIQDPLAVSEEKIRPSLEKRLEAIISGAALLADSSCTRDFHRERIIAECNAIRQALQDLLSEYINNVGNQAFSLF
;
A
#
# COMPACT_ATOMS: atom_id res chain seq x y z
N GLN A 1 -23.96 2.78 1.14
CA GLN A 1 -23.03 2.64 -0.02
C GLN A 1 -22.30 3.99 -0.24
N ASP A 2 -22.10 4.77 0.82
CA ASP A 2 -21.96 6.24 0.73
C ASP A 2 -20.52 6.76 0.88
N LEU A 3 -19.56 5.87 1.12
CA LEU A 3 -18.14 6.20 1.21
C LEU A 3 -17.51 6.25 -0.18
N LYS A 4 -16.84 7.36 -0.49
CA LYS A 4 -16.28 7.62 -1.83
C LYS A 4 -14.97 6.88 -2.12
N SER A 5 -14.18 6.53 -1.11
CA SER A 5 -12.88 5.85 -1.33
C SER A 5 -12.96 4.35 -1.02
N SER A 6 -12.20 3.52 -1.77
CA SER A 6 -12.12 2.08 -1.49
C SER A 6 -11.50 1.79 -0.13
N ASN A 7 -10.41 2.49 0.21
CA ASN A 7 -9.69 2.29 1.47
C ASN A 7 -10.59 2.52 2.70
N GLN A 8 -11.40 3.58 2.71
CA GLN A 8 -12.32 3.83 3.83
C GLN A 8 -13.39 2.74 3.96
N ARG A 9 -13.80 2.12 2.84
CA ARG A 9 -14.74 0.99 2.86
C ARG A 9 -14.09 -0.23 3.51
N ASP A 10 -12.83 -0.52 3.16
CA ASP A 10 -12.07 -1.65 3.71
C ASP A 10 -11.75 -1.44 5.21
N GLU A 11 -11.37 -0.22 5.61
CA GLU A 11 -11.16 0.15 7.01
C GLU A 11 -12.42 -0.02 7.86
N ILE A 12 -13.57 0.46 7.37
CA ILE A 12 -14.86 0.27 8.07
C ILE A 12 -15.25 -1.22 8.10
N ALA A 13 -15.02 -1.96 7.03
CA ALA A 13 -15.32 -3.40 7.00
C ALA A 13 -14.48 -4.16 8.04
N ALA A 14 -13.17 -3.88 8.11
CA ALA A 14 -12.27 -4.47 9.10
C ALA A 14 -12.65 -4.08 10.53
N ALA A 15 -12.92 -2.79 10.78
CA ALA A 15 -13.35 -2.32 12.09
C ALA A 15 -14.68 -2.95 12.54
N ARG A 16 -15.64 -3.12 11.62
CA ARG A 16 -16.91 -3.81 11.92
C ARG A 16 -16.70 -5.29 12.25
N ALA A 17 -15.81 -5.98 11.53
CA ALA A 17 -15.48 -7.37 11.81
C ALA A 17 -14.86 -7.51 13.21
N SER A 18 -13.85 -6.70 13.53
CA SER A 18 -13.21 -6.66 14.85
C SER A 18 -14.20 -6.31 15.95
N LEU A 19 -15.08 -5.33 15.74
CA LEU A 19 -16.12 -4.96 16.71
C LEU A 19 -17.06 -6.13 17.00
N LYS A 20 -17.51 -6.83 15.95
CA LYS A 20 -18.43 -7.98 16.09
C LYS A 20 -17.78 -9.14 16.85
N GLU A 21 -16.53 -9.46 16.51
CA GLU A 21 -15.76 -10.51 17.19
C GLU A 21 -15.57 -10.17 18.67
N ASN A 22 -15.01 -8.99 18.96
CA ASN A 22 -14.74 -8.55 20.32
C ASN A 22 -16.00 -8.39 21.18
N SER A 23 -17.12 -7.92 20.60
CA SER A 23 -18.39 -7.82 21.33
C SER A 23 -18.91 -9.19 21.78
N SER A 24 -18.68 -10.23 20.98
CA SER A 24 -19.09 -11.60 21.34
C SER A 24 -18.22 -12.20 22.47
N LEU A 25 -16.93 -11.86 22.49
CA LEU A 25 -15.98 -12.33 23.51
C LEU A 25 -16.12 -11.56 24.83
N LEU A 26 -16.49 -10.29 24.77
CA LEU A 26 -16.56 -9.40 25.93
C LEU A 26 -17.43 -9.98 27.05
N HIS A 27 -18.62 -10.49 26.73
CA HIS A 27 -19.51 -11.07 27.74
C HIS A 27 -18.83 -12.23 28.47
N SER A 28 -18.23 -13.17 27.72
CA SER A 28 -17.58 -14.34 28.28
C SER A 28 -16.43 -13.96 29.22
N ILE A 29 -15.61 -12.98 28.83
CA ILE A 29 -14.45 -12.55 29.62
C ILE A 29 -14.89 -11.75 30.85
N CYS A 30 -15.90 -10.89 30.72
CA CYS A 30 -16.49 -10.21 31.88
C CYS A 30 -17.07 -11.19 32.89
N SER A 31 -17.79 -12.23 32.45
CA SER A 31 -18.29 -13.29 33.34
C SER A 31 -17.15 -14.01 34.04
N ALA A 32 -16.10 -14.42 33.31
CA ALA A 32 -14.94 -15.07 33.89
C ALA A 32 -14.19 -14.18 34.90
N CYS A 33 -14.07 -12.88 34.66
CA CYS A 33 -13.47 -11.92 35.59
C CYS A 33 -14.26 -11.77 36.90
N LEU A 34 -15.58 -11.99 36.89
CA LEU A 34 -16.40 -11.95 38.11
C LEU A 34 -16.20 -13.21 38.96
N GLU A 35 -15.98 -14.36 38.32
CA GLU A 35 -15.75 -15.64 38.98
C GLU A 35 -14.29 -15.80 39.45
N HIS A 36 -13.34 -15.18 38.75
CA HIS A 36 -11.90 -15.32 38.97
C HIS A 36 -11.17 -13.97 38.95
N SER A 37 -11.47 -13.12 39.94
CA SER A 37 -10.95 -11.74 40.01
C SER A 37 -9.45 -11.62 40.29
N ASP A 38 -8.81 -12.70 40.74
CA ASP A 38 -7.38 -12.80 41.05
C ASP A 38 -6.51 -13.17 39.84
N VAL A 39 -7.12 -13.57 38.72
CA VAL A 39 -6.39 -13.99 37.51
C VAL A 39 -6.02 -12.78 36.65
N ALA A 40 -4.75 -12.38 36.71
CA ALA A 40 -4.23 -11.22 35.99
C ALA A 40 -4.40 -11.30 34.45
N SER A 41 -4.30 -12.51 33.87
CA SER A 41 -4.48 -12.70 32.43
C SER A 41 -5.91 -12.41 31.97
N LEU A 42 -6.93 -12.71 32.78
CA LEU A 42 -8.34 -12.38 32.46
C LEU A 42 -8.56 -10.87 32.47
N THR A 43 -8.00 -10.16 33.45
CA THR A 43 -8.03 -8.70 33.50
C THR A 43 -7.34 -8.10 32.27
N ALA A 44 -6.15 -8.60 31.91
CA ALA A 44 -5.43 -8.15 30.71
C ALA A 44 -6.23 -8.43 29.43
N SER A 45 -6.86 -9.59 29.30
CA SER A 45 -7.72 -9.93 28.15
C SER A 45 -8.94 -9.01 28.06
N LYS A 46 -9.60 -8.73 29.19
CA LYS A 46 -10.72 -7.78 29.25
C LYS A 46 -10.30 -6.39 28.79
N ASP A 47 -9.17 -5.89 29.29
CA ASP A 47 -8.66 -4.56 28.95
C ASP A 47 -8.26 -4.48 27.46
N SER A 48 -7.67 -5.55 26.91
CA SER A 48 -7.36 -5.66 25.47
C SER A 48 -8.64 -5.57 24.62
N ILE A 49 -9.66 -6.36 24.94
CA ILE A 49 -10.94 -6.36 24.20
C ILE A 49 -11.62 -4.99 24.28
N CYS A 50 -11.65 -4.36 25.45
CA CYS A 50 -12.21 -3.02 25.61
C CYS A 50 -11.46 -1.99 24.75
N SER A 51 -10.12 -2.08 24.70
CA SER A 51 -9.29 -1.24 23.85
C SER A 51 -9.58 -1.44 22.36
N GLU A 52 -9.69 -2.70 21.93
CA GLU A 52 -10.01 -3.05 20.54
C GLU A 52 -11.41 -2.59 20.11
N ILE A 53 -12.43 -2.76 20.98
CA ILE A 53 -13.78 -2.23 20.75
C ILE A 53 -13.74 -0.72 20.59
N GLN A 54 -13.06 0.00 21.50
CA GLN A 54 -12.95 1.44 21.43
C GLN A 54 -12.24 1.90 20.16
N ASN A 55 -11.17 1.21 19.77
CA ASN A 55 -10.44 1.50 18.53
C ASN A 55 -11.33 1.28 17.29
N ALA A 56 -12.05 0.15 17.22
CA ALA A 56 -12.97 -0.14 16.13
C ALA A 56 -14.07 0.92 16.01
N LEU A 57 -14.65 1.37 17.13
CA LEU A 57 -15.64 2.46 17.14
C LEU A 57 -15.04 3.78 16.67
N ASN A 58 -13.81 4.11 17.08
CA ASN A 58 -13.10 5.30 16.63
C ASN A 58 -12.87 5.28 15.12
N VAL A 59 -12.41 4.15 14.57
CA VAL A 59 -12.22 3.99 13.10
C VAL A 59 -13.54 4.17 12.36
N ILE A 60 -14.62 3.53 12.81
CA ILE A 60 -15.96 3.68 12.19
C ILE A 60 -16.41 5.14 12.26
N SER A 61 -16.26 5.79 13.41
CA SER A 61 -16.66 7.19 13.61
C SER A 61 -15.89 8.13 12.68
N ASN A 62 -14.55 8.02 12.65
CA ASN A 62 -13.68 8.86 11.85
C ASN A 62 -13.98 8.72 10.35
N ALA A 63 -14.13 7.47 9.88
CA ALA A 63 -14.43 7.20 8.48
C ALA A 63 -15.86 7.64 8.10
N SER A 64 -16.83 7.52 9.01
CA SER A 64 -18.22 8.00 8.78
C SER A 64 -18.33 9.52 8.73
N GLN A 65 -17.52 10.24 9.50
CA GLN A 65 -17.50 11.70 9.50
C GLN A 65 -16.64 12.30 8.37
N GLY A 66 -15.94 11.47 7.60
CA GLY A 66 -15.03 11.92 6.54
C GLY A 66 -13.82 12.70 7.06
N VAL A 67 -13.50 12.60 8.36
CA VAL A 67 -12.46 13.40 9.03
C VAL A 67 -11.04 13.01 8.56
N GLY A 68 -10.89 11.90 7.84
CA GLY A 68 -9.62 11.47 7.23
C GLY A 68 -9.15 12.26 6.00
N ASN A 69 -9.95 13.18 5.43
CA ASN A 69 -9.64 13.85 4.14
C ASN A 69 -9.43 15.38 4.25
N LYS A 70 -8.73 15.88 5.27
CA LYS A 70 -8.36 17.32 5.36
C LYS A 70 -6.93 17.65 4.92
N THR A 71 -6.27 16.79 4.16
CA THR A 71 -5.09 17.16 3.38
C THR A 71 -5.35 16.84 1.91
N GLY A 72 -5.32 17.88 1.07
CA GLY A 72 -5.57 17.78 -0.36
C GLY A 72 -4.51 16.95 -1.08
N GLN A 73 -4.69 15.63 -1.07
CA GLN A 73 -4.01 14.71 -1.95
C GLN A 73 -5.07 13.94 -2.74
N PRO A 74 -5.01 13.94 -4.09
CA PRO A 74 -5.90 13.12 -4.90
C PRO A 74 -5.75 11.68 -4.42
N SER A 75 -6.87 11.05 -4.05
CA SER A 75 -7.00 9.63 -3.68
C SER A 75 -5.65 8.93 -3.58
N SER A 76 -4.97 9.06 -2.43
CA SER A 76 -3.79 8.28 -2.14
C SER A 76 -4.24 6.83 -2.13
N HIS A 77 -4.19 6.20 -3.31
CA HIS A 77 -3.98 4.78 -3.43
C HIS A 77 -2.80 4.58 -2.51
N LYS A 78 -3.03 3.94 -1.36
CA LYS A 78 -1.95 3.54 -0.46
C LYS A 78 -0.89 2.97 -1.38
N ALA A 79 0.28 3.59 -1.47
CA ALA A 79 1.25 3.27 -2.51
C ALA A 79 1.66 1.80 -2.33
N THR A 80 0.96 0.92 -3.04
CA THR A 80 1.16 -0.52 -3.00
C THR A 80 2.03 -0.90 -4.18
N LEU A 81 2.71 -2.03 -4.05
CA LEU A 81 3.47 -2.60 -5.15
C LEU A 81 2.60 -2.77 -6.40
N GLY A 82 1.35 -3.24 -6.23
CA GLY A 82 0.40 -3.41 -7.33
C GLY A 82 0.07 -2.10 -8.04
N SER A 83 -0.32 -1.06 -7.30
CA SER A 83 -0.60 0.25 -7.91
C SER A 83 0.63 0.85 -8.60
N ALA A 84 1.83 0.64 -8.06
CA ALA A 84 3.05 1.16 -8.69
C ALA A 84 3.35 0.44 -10.02
N LEU A 85 3.06 -0.87 -10.12
CA LEU A 85 3.14 -1.64 -11.36
C LEU A 85 2.13 -1.16 -12.40
N ASP A 86 0.85 -1.05 -12.03
CA ASP A 86 -0.22 -0.58 -12.93
C ASP A 86 0.10 0.80 -13.51
N GLU A 87 0.62 1.68 -12.65
CA GLU A 87 0.96 3.03 -13.04
C GLU A 87 2.23 3.11 -13.90
N LEU A 88 3.21 2.20 -13.71
CA LEU A 88 4.38 2.09 -14.58
C LEU A 88 3.99 1.58 -15.97
N GLU A 89 3.15 0.55 -16.04
CA GLU A 89 2.60 0.01 -17.29
C GLU A 89 1.91 1.11 -18.11
N HIS A 90 1.04 1.89 -17.45
CA HIS A 90 0.34 3.00 -18.10
C HIS A 90 1.30 4.11 -18.60
N LEU A 91 2.44 4.33 -17.95
CA LEU A 91 3.43 5.31 -18.41
C LEU A 91 4.24 4.80 -19.61
N ILE A 92 4.57 3.50 -19.64
CA ILE A 92 5.37 2.90 -20.72
C ILE A 92 4.57 2.82 -22.04
N ILE A 93 3.25 2.65 -21.96
CA ILE A 93 2.36 2.54 -23.14
C ILE A 93 2.04 3.92 -23.76
N GLN A 94 2.24 5.03 -23.03
CA GLN A 94 1.96 6.37 -23.56
C GLN A 94 2.89 6.73 -24.72
N ASP A 95 2.35 7.44 -25.71
CA ASP A 95 3.11 7.89 -26.88
C ASP A 95 4.32 8.74 -26.45
N PRO A 96 5.55 8.28 -26.70
CA PRO A 96 6.79 9.04 -26.54
C PRO A 96 6.70 10.48 -27.04
N LEU A 97 6.10 10.68 -28.22
CA LEU A 97 6.09 11.97 -28.90
C LEU A 97 5.15 12.98 -28.23
N ALA A 98 4.22 12.52 -27.39
CA ALA A 98 3.27 13.36 -26.67
C ALA A 98 3.82 13.88 -25.33
N VAL A 99 4.92 13.33 -24.82
CA VAL A 99 5.45 13.62 -23.47
C VAL A 99 6.90 14.11 -23.54
N SER A 100 7.16 15.29 -22.95
CA SER A 100 8.52 15.84 -22.87
C SER A 100 9.44 14.92 -22.08
N GLU A 101 10.64 14.64 -22.61
CA GLU A 101 11.67 13.79 -21.99
C GLU A 101 11.96 14.19 -20.53
N GLU A 102 12.08 15.50 -20.28
CA GLU A 102 12.34 16.07 -18.95
C GLU A 102 11.30 15.69 -17.88
N LYS A 103 10.09 15.28 -18.30
CA LYS A 103 9.02 14.84 -17.41
C LYS A 103 8.87 13.32 -17.36
N ILE A 104 9.15 12.62 -18.46
CA ILE A 104 8.93 11.17 -18.54
C ILE A 104 9.99 10.39 -17.77
N ARG A 105 11.28 10.77 -17.88
CA ARG A 105 12.37 10.10 -17.17
C ARG A 105 12.17 10.14 -15.65
N PRO A 106 11.98 11.31 -15.00
CA PRO A 106 11.73 11.36 -13.57
C PRO A 106 10.47 10.60 -13.14
N SER A 107 9.45 10.55 -14.00
CA SER A 107 8.21 9.83 -13.70
C SER A 107 8.42 8.31 -13.72
N LEU A 108 9.11 7.78 -14.74
CA LEU A 108 9.43 6.36 -14.84
C LEU A 108 10.36 5.91 -13.70
N GLU A 109 11.43 6.66 -13.44
CA GLU A 109 12.36 6.36 -12.34
C GLU A 109 11.67 6.37 -10.98
N LYS A 110 10.78 7.35 -10.73
CA LYS A 110 10.00 7.41 -9.49
C LYS A 110 9.08 6.20 -9.31
N ARG A 111 8.41 5.75 -10.37
CA ARG A 111 7.53 4.56 -10.30
C ARG A 111 8.35 3.27 -10.13
N LEU A 112 9.48 3.17 -10.81
CA LEU A 112 10.41 2.06 -10.63
C LEU A 112 10.89 1.97 -9.17
N GLU A 113 11.29 3.08 -8.56
CA GLU A 113 11.74 3.06 -7.16
C GLU A 113 10.62 2.70 -6.18
N ALA A 114 9.36 3.07 -6.47
CA ALA A 114 8.22 2.62 -5.69
C ALA A 114 8.01 1.09 -5.80
N ILE A 115 8.22 0.51 -6.99
CA ILE A 115 8.17 -0.94 -7.21
C ILE A 115 9.30 -1.64 -6.45
N ILE A 116 10.53 -1.16 -6.58
CA ILE A 116 11.69 -1.75 -5.89
C ILE A 116 11.51 -1.68 -4.38
N SER A 117 11.05 -0.55 -3.85
CA SER A 117 10.76 -0.38 -2.42
C SER A 117 9.66 -1.34 -1.95
N GLY A 118 8.59 -1.51 -2.73
CA GLY A 118 7.51 -2.45 -2.42
C GLY A 118 7.96 -3.91 -2.48
N ALA A 119 8.80 -4.27 -3.45
CA ALA A 119 9.37 -5.60 -3.61
C ALA A 119 10.38 -5.94 -2.50
N ALA A 120 11.17 -4.96 -2.05
CA ALA A 120 12.10 -5.12 -0.94
C ALA A 120 11.37 -5.53 0.35
N LEU A 121 10.20 -4.93 0.64
CA LEU A 121 9.36 -5.34 1.78
C LEU A 121 8.94 -6.83 1.71
N LEU A 122 8.72 -7.36 0.51
CA LEU A 122 8.42 -8.79 0.32
C LEU A 122 9.67 -9.65 0.49
N ALA A 123 10.82 -9.20 -0.02
CA ALA A 123 12.09 -9.92 0.06
C ALA A 123 12.68 -9.97 1.49
N ASP A 124 12.43 -8.92 2.29
CA ASP A 124 12.93 -8.78 3.66
C ASP A 124 11.97 -9.35 4.72
N SER A 125 10.80 -9.87 4.31
CA SER A 125 9.88 -10.55 5.22
C SER A 125 10.51 -11.82 5.79
N SER A 126 10.34 -12.06 7.10
CA SER A 126 10.81 -13.28 7.78
C SER A 126 10.16 -14.56 7.26
N CYS A 127 9.04 -14.44 6.54
CA CYS A 127 8.33 -15.57 5.92
C CYS A 127 8.82 -15.88 4.50
N THR A 128 9.74 -15.08 3.94
CA THR A 128 10.25 -15.26 2.59
C THR A 128 11.51 -16.12 2.60
N ARG A 129 11.50 -17.23 1.86
CA ARG A 129 12.66 -18.13 1.76
C ARG A 129 13.78 -17.48 0.94
N ASP A 130 15.03 -17.78 1.26
CA ASP A 130 16.22 -17.24 0.58
C ASP A 130 16.16 -17.37 -0.94
N PHE A 131 15.74 -18.53 -1.46
CA PHE A 131 15.57 -18.71 -2.91
C PHE A 131 14.60 -17.70 -3.54
N HIS A 132 13.49 -17.37 -2.87
CA HIS A 132 12.54 -16.39 -3.37
C HIS A 132 13.05 -14.96 -3.18
N ARG A 133 13.73 -14.67 -2.06
CA ARG A 133 14.41 -13.40 -1.81
C ARG A 133 15.42 -13.08 -2.93
N GLU A 134 16.31 -14.02 -3.25
CA GLU A 134 17.32 -13.85 -4.31
C GLU A 134 16.68 -13.63 -5.67
N ARG A 135 15.58 -14.35 -5.97
CA ARG A 135 14.82 -14.11 -7.21
C ARG A 135 14.21 -12.71 -7.26
N ILE A 136 13.60 -12.23 -6.18
CA ILE A 136 13.03 -10.87 -6.13
C ILE A 136 14.14 -9.83 -6.38
N ILE A 137 15.30 -9.98 -5.74
CA ILE A 137 16.45 -9.08 -5.92
C ILE A 137 16.92 -9.10 -7.39
N ALA A 138 17.04 -10.28 -7.98
CA ALA A 138 17.43 -10.42 -9.39
C ALA A 138 16.44 -9.73 -10.34
N GLU A 139 15.14 -9.91 -10.13
CA GLU A 139 14.09 -9.26 -10.94
C GLU A 139 14.08 -7.73 -10.76
N CYS A 140 14.28 -7.22 -9.53
CA CYS A 140 14.41 -5.77 -9.30
C CYS A 140 15.60 -5.17 -10.06
N ASN A 141 16.72 -5.90 -10.11
CA ASN A 141 17.89 -5.47 -10.88
C ASN A 141 17.63 -5.56 -12.39
N ALA A 142 16.95 -6.60 -12.85
CA ALA A 142 16.58 -6.77 -14.25
C ALA A 142 15.67 -5.64 -14.75
N ILE A 143 14.63 -5.28 -13.98
CA ILE A 143 13.74 -4.16 -14.33
C ILE A 143 14.51 -2.83 -14.31
N ARG A 144 15.42 -2.63 -13.35
CA ARG A 144 16.26 -1.43 -13.33
C ARG A 144 17.09 -1.31 -14.61
N GLN A 145 17.71 -2.41 -15.05
CA GLN A 145 18.48 -2.44 -16.29
C GLN A 145 17.58 -2.17 -17.51
N ALA A 146 16.44 -2.86 -17.61
CA ALA A 146 15.50 -2.67 -18.71
C ALA A 146 15.01 -1.22 -18.84
N LEU A 147 14.78 -0.52 -17.72
CA LEU A 147 14.43 0.90 -17.76
C LEU A 147 15.59 1.77 -18.27
N GLN A 148 16.83 1.50 -17.85
CA GLN A 148 17.99 2.24 -18.34
C GLN A 148 18.22 2.03 -19.84
N ASP A 149 18.01 0.80 -20.32
CA ASP A 149 18.09 0.47 -21.74
C ASP A 149 17.01 1.24 -22.53
N LEU A 150 15.76 1.23 -22.06
CA LEU A 150 14.66 1.99 -22.65
C LEU A 150 14.95 3.51 -22.70
N LEU A 151 15.41 4.09 -21.60
CA LEU A 151 15.75 5.52 -21.53
C LEU A 151 16.92 5.88 -22.46
N SER A 152 17.86 4.96 -22.66
CA SER A 152 18.98 5.14 -23.59
C SER A 152 18.51 5.11 -25.05
N GLU A 153 17.62 4.17 -25.41
CA GLU A 153 17.00 4.14 -26.74
C GLU A 153 16.19 5.41 -27.03
N TYR A 154 15.49 5.94 -26.03
CA TYR A 154 14.74 7.19 -26.16
C TYR A 154 15.64 8.37 -26.55
N ILE A 155 16.76 8.55 -25.85
CA ILE A 155 17.75 9.61 -26.16
C ILE A 155 18.28 9.44 -27.59
N ASN A 156 18.63 8.21 -27.97
CA ASN A 156 19.18 7.93 -29.29
C ASN A 156 18.18 8.24 -30.41
N ASN A 157 16.89 7.98 -30.18
CA ASN A 157 15.82 8.27 -31.15
C ASN A 157 15.51 9.78 -31.29
N VAL A 158 15.54 10.55 -30.19
CA VAL A 158 15.39 12.02 -30.23
C VAL A 158 16.59 12.67 -30.93
N GLY A 159 17.81 12.17 -30.69
CA GLY A 159 19.03 12.65 -31.34
C GLY A 159 19.04 12.44 -32.87
N ASN A 160 18.51 11.30 -33.34
CA ASN A 160 18.41 11.01 -34.78
C ASN A 160 17.35 11.84 -35.50
N GLN A 161 16.23 12.17 -34.85
CA GLN A 161 15.21 13.07 -35.40
C GLN A 161 15.77 14.50 -35.61
N ALA A 162 16.57 15.00 -34.66
CA ALA A 162 17.22 16.31 -34.78
C ALA A 162 18.27 16.33 -35.90
N PHE A 163 19.02 15.24 -36.10
CA PHE A 163 19.99 15.13 -37.19
C PHE A 163 19.36 14.93 -38.57
N SER A 164 18.15 14.37 -38.66
CA SER A 164 17.44 14.17 -39.93
C SER A 164 16.63 15.39 -40.40
N LEU A 165 16.62 16.47 -39.61
CA LEU A 165 15.97 17.76 -39.91
C LEU A 165 16.97 18.87 -40.31
N PHE A 166 18.26 18.54 -40.41
CA PHE A 166 19.32 19.37 -41.00
C PHE A 166 19.90 18.68 -42.24
#